data_AF-A0A845DBB1-F1
#
_entry.id   AF-A0A845DBB1-F1
#
_cell.length_a   1.000
_cell.length_b   1.000
_cell.length_c   1.000
_cell.angle_alpha   90.00
_cell.angle_beta   90.00
_cell.angle_gamma   90.00
#
_symmetry.space_group_name_H-M   'P 1'
#
loop_
_entity.id
_entity.type
_entity.pdbx_description
1 polymer ?
#
loop_
_entity_poly.entity_id
_entity_poly.type
_entity_poly.pdbx_seq_one_letter_code
_entity_poly.pdbx_strand_id
1 'polypeptide(L)' 'MNTVISSAKQTVIIGPEHPFVIIGERINPTGRKILTKQMIDRDMTMVCRDARRQVDAQAHVLAVNAGV' A
#
# COMPACT_ATOMS: atom_id res chain seq x y z
N MET A 1 -12.26 -7.77 -19.53
CA MET A 1 -11.82 -6.37 -19.33
C MET A 1 -10.69 -6.40 -18.34
N ASN A 2 -9.59 -5.69 -18.63
CA ASN A 2 -8.40 -5.67 -17.77
C ASN A 2 -8.21 -4.27 -17.18
N THR A 3 -7.84 -4.21 -15.91
CA THR A 3 -7.34 -3.00 -15.24
C THR A 3 -5.83 -3.13 -15.08
N VAL A 4 -5.09 -2.10 -15.50
CA VAL A 4 -3.63 -2.10 -15.44
C VAL A 4 -3.16 -1.04 -14.45
N ILE A 5 -2.37 -1.44 -13.47
CA ILE A 5 -1.73 -0.56 -12.48
C ILE A 5 -0.22 -0.65 -12.73
N SER A 6 0.48 0.48 -12.73
CA SER A 6 1.93 0.48 -12.94
C SER A 6 2.66 1.44 -12.00
N SER A 7 3.92 1.14 -11.77
CA SER A 7 4.91 1.97 -11.07
C SER A 7 6.16 2.08 -11.93
N ALA A 8 7.17 2.81 -11.46
CA ALA A 8 8.44 2.94 -12.17
C ALA A 8 9.17 1.59 -12.41
N LYS A 9 8.85 0.51 -11.68
CA LYS A 9 9.59 -0.76 -11.73
C LYS A 9 8.72 -2.00 -11.97
N GLN A 10 7.40 -1.88 -11.92
CA GLN A 10 6.49 -3.03 -11.95
C GLN A 10 5.13 -2.64 -12.52
N THR A 11 4.55 -3.56 -13.28
CA THR A 11 3.16 -3.49 -13.77
C THR A 11 2.37 -4.67 -13.21
N VAL A 12 1.15 -4.41 -12.75
CA VAL A 12 0.20 -5.39 -12.24
C VAL A 12 -1.08 -5.30 -13.08
N ILE A 13 -1.57 -6.44 -13.55
CA ILE A 13 -2.80 -6.52 -14.36
C ILE A 13 -3.86 -7.28 -13.57
N ILE A 14 -5.04 -6.68 -13.43
CA ILE A 14 -6.20 -7.24 -12.74
C ILE A 14 -7.24 -7.57 -13.80
N GLY A 15 -7.68 -8.83 -13.83
CA GLY A 15 -8.73 -9.30 -14.74
C GLY A 15 -8.97 -10.80 -14.58
N PRO A 16 -10.03 -11.35 -15.23
CA PRO A 16 -10.44 -12.76 -15.05
C PRO A 16 -9.35 -13.79 -15.40
N GLU A 17 -8.49 -13.47 -16.37
CA GLU A 17 -7.42 -14.35 -16.88
C GLU A 17 -6.06 -14.10 -16.20
N HIS A 18 -6.01 -13.31 -15.14
CA HIS A 18 -4.77 -12.93 -14.45
C HIS A 18 -4.74 -13.47 -13.01
N PRO A 19 -3.54 -13.69 -12.43
CA PRO A 19 -3.41 -14.12 -11.05
C PRO A 19 -4.11 -13.20 -10.05
N PHE A 20 -4.50 -13.76 -8.90
CA PHE A 20 -5.13 -12.98 -7.82
C PHE A 20 -4.18 -11.89 -7.29
N VAL A 21 -4.69 -10.67 -7.17
CA VAL A 21 -3.91 -9.51 -6.73
C VAL A 21 -4.23 -9.18 -5.27
N ILE A 22 -3.26 -9.44 -4.39
CA ILE A 22 -3.29 -9.00 -2.98
C ILE A 22 -2.98 -7.50 -2.87
N ILE A 23 -3.92 -6.75 -2.27
CA ILE A 23 -3.77 -5.34 -1.92
C ILE A 23 -3.48 -5.22 -0.43
N GLY A 24 -2.30 -4.68 -0.07
CA GLY A 24 -1.95 -4.41 1.32
C GLY A 24 -2.65 -3.14 1.84
N GLU A 25 -3.34 -3.22 2.98
CA GLU A 25 -4.14 -2.12 3.55
C GLU A 25 -3.48 -1.35 4.70
N ARG A 26 -2.27 -1.75 5.12
CA ARG A 26 -1.71 -1.33 6.42
C ARG A 26 -1.37 0.16 6.49
N ILE A 27 -1.12 0.83 5.36
CA ILE A 27 -0.83 2.27 5.29
C ILE A 27 -2.16 3.04 5.37
N ASN A 28 -2.76 3.01 6.55
CA ASN A 28 -4.01 3.66 6.86
C ASN A 28 -3.97 4.15 8.32
N PRO A 29 -4.08 5.47 8.56
CA PRO A 29 -3.97 6.05 9.90
C PRO A 29 -5.20 5.80 10.79
N THR A 30 -6.35 5.39 10.22
CA THR A 30 -7.59 5.19 11.00
C THR A 30 -7.37 4.19 12.13
N GLY A 31 -7.61 4.62 13.37
CA GLY A 31 -7.39 3.81 14.57
C GLY A 31 -5.91 3.59 14.97
N ARG A 32 -4.94 4.16 14.24
CA ARG A 32 -3.50 3.99 14.47
C ARG A 32 -2.83 5.28 14.96
N LYS A 33 -3.09 5.66 16.22
CA LYS A 33 -2.63 6.92 16.84
C LYS A 33 -1.18 7.31 16.55
N ILE A 34 -0.25 6.36 16.62
CA ILE A 34 1.18 6.62 16.35
C ILE A 34 1.41 6.94 14.86
N LEU A 35 0.84 6.15 13.95
CA LEU A 35 0.94 6.41 12.51
C LEU A 35 0.28 7.75 12.16
N THR A 36 -0.88 8.04 12.75
CA THR A 36 -1.58 9.32 12.58
C THR A 36 -0.67 10.49 12.94
N LYS A 37 -0.09 10.46 14.15
CA LYS A 37 0.82 11.52 14.62
C LYS A 37 2.03 11.67 13.70
N GLN A 38 2.68 10.57 13.32
CA GLN A 38 3.83 10.62 12.43
C GLN A 38 3.48 11.21 11.06
N MET A 39 2.34 10.83 10.46
CA MET A 39 1.90 11.40 9.19
C MET A 39 1.62 12.92 9.28
N ILE A 40 0.99 13.38 10.36
CA ILE A 40 0.76 14.82 10.63
C ILE A 40 2.09 15.57 10.74
N ASP A 41 3.05 14.99 11.47
CA ASP A 41 4.39 15.54 11.68
C ASP A 41 5.30 15.37 10.44
N ARG A 42 4.76 14.87 9.31
CA ARG A 42 5.47 14.52 8.07
C ARG A 42 6.61 13.50 8.25
N ASP A 43 6.59 12.74 9.33
CA ASP A 43 7.46 11.61 9.58
C ASP A 43 6.96 10.38 8.81
N MET A 44 7.66 10.04 7.72
CA MET A 44 7.32 8.90 6.86
C MET A 44 7.93 7.57 7.31
N THR A 45 8.60 7.53 8.47
CA THR A 45 9.33 6.34 8.94
C THR A 45 8.44 5.11 9.01
N MET A 46 7.25 5.21 9.64
CA MET A 46 6.34 4.07 9.75
C MET A 46 5.65 3.73 8.42
N VAL A 47 5.38 4.72 7.57
CA VAL A 47 4.84 4.51 6.23
C VAL A 47 5.79 3.66 5.40
N CYS A 48 7.07 4.05 5.32
CA CYS A 48 8.08 3.31 4.58
C CYS A 48 8.30 1.90 5.14
N ARG A 49 8.29 1.75 6.47
CA ARG A 49 8.42 0.44 7.13
C ARG A 49 7.24 -0.47 6.79
N ASP A 50 6.02 0.03 6.91
CA ASP A 50 4.81 -0.75 6.65
C ASP A 50 4.65 -1.06 5.16
N ALA A 51 5.12 -0.18 4.26
CA ALA A 51 5.20 -0.48 2.83
C ALA A 51 6.11 -1.68 2.53
N ARG A 52 7.35 -1.67 3.05
CA ARG A 52 8.31 -2.77 2.86
C ARG A 52 7.78 -4.09 3.42
N ARG A 53 7.27 -4.07 4.65
CA ARG A 53 6.72 -5.28 5.30
C ARG A 53 5.57 -5.91 4.53
N GLN A 54 4.71 -5.10 3.91
CA GLN A 54 3.61 -5.62 3.10
C GLN A 54 4.10 -6.24 1.79
N VAL A 55 5.10 -5.63 1.14
CA VAL A 55 5.75 -6.22 -0.04
C VAL A 55 6.45 -7.53 0.31
N ASP A 56 7.18 -7.58 1.43
CA ASP A 56 7.82 -8.81 1.91
C ASP A 56 6.77 -9.91 2.19
N ALA A 57 5.59 -9.51 2.67
CA ALA A 57 4.42 -10.37 2.85
C ALA A 57 3.61 -10.64 1.56
N GLN A 58 4.20 -10.40 0.38
CA GLN A 58 3.63 -10.69 -0.95
C GLN A 58 2.40 -9.85 -1.34
N ALA A 59 2.25 -8.65 -0.79
CA ALA A 59 1.32 -7.67 -1.35
C ALA A 59 1.84 -7.16 -2.71
N HIS A 60 1.01 -7.24 -3.74
CA HIS A 60 1.36 -6.82 -5.11
C HIS A 60 1.10 -5.32 -5.33
N VAL A 61 0.09 -4.78 -4.63
CA VAL A 61 -0.31 -3.38 -4.65
C VAL A 61 -0.48 -2.93 -3.20
N LEU A 62 -0.17 -1.67 -2.91
CA LEU A 62 -0.38 -1.08 -1.59
C LEU A 62 -1.48 -0.03 -1.68
N ALA A 63 -2.53 -0.21 -0.88
CA ALA A 63 -3.49 0.86 -0.61
C ALA A 63 -2.85 1.87 0.36
N VAL A 64 -3.00 3.15 0.04
CA VAL A 64 -2.48 4.26 0.83
C VAL A 64 -3.63 5.21 1.15
N ASN A 65 -3.94 5.35 2.44
CA ASN A 65 -4.83 6.37 2.94
C ASN A 65 -4.00 7.41 3.72
N ALA A 66 -4.13 8.68 3.33
CA ALA A 66 -3.46 9.81 3.98
C ALA A 66 -4.43 10.74 4.73
N GLY A 67 -5.62 10.25 5.09
CA GLY A 67 -6.69 10.99 5.77
C GLY A 67 -6.41 11.28 7.25
N VAL A 68 -5.36 12.06 7.50
CA VAL A 68 -5.03 12.70 8.78
C VAL A 68 -5.20 14.22 8.71
#